data_AF-A0A1H8M2L5-F1
#
_entry.id   AF-A0A1H8M2L5-F1
#
_cell.length_a   1.000
_cell.length_b   1.000
_cell.length_c   1.000
_cell.angle_alpha   90.00
_cell.angle_beta   90.00
_cell.angle_gamma   90.00
#
_symmetry.space_group_name_H-M   'P 1'
#
loop_
_entity.id
_entity.type
_entity.pdbx_description
1 polymer ?
#
loop_
_entity_poly.entity_id
_entity_poly.type
_entity_poly.pdbx_seq_one_letter_code
_entity_poly.pdbx_strand_id
1 'polypeptide(L)'
;MKQKQNSIQVHSPYNKCVQQAYNAIYKQTKQLLSTLENEELRYTLEREDKAQPIVGTIVHEFINPLLYLRLECHPTNAFAIHYGFEESKSFNEFARITSAFVRNIYKVTNKDITDVNIEDAVRTDYCIYLCSEMYEYIEERNKHHQFKQIKYRPSAAKRKQMHAVA
;
A
#
# COMPACT_ATOMS: atom_id res chain seq x y z
N MET A 1 20.23 -28.74 9.27
CA MET A 1 21.08 -27.85 8.44
C MET A 1 20.50 -26.43 8.54
N LYS A 2 21.25 -25.44 9.04
CA LYS A 2 20.78 -24.04 9.07
C LYS A 2 20.98 -23.46 7.68
N GLN A 3 19.90 -23.19 6.94
CA GLN A 3 19.99 -22.46 5.67
C GLN A 3 20.56 -21.07 5.96
N LYS A 4 21.66 -20.71 5.28
CA LYS A 4 22.28 -19.40 5.36
C LYS A 4 21.31 -18.43 4.70
N GLN A 5 20.66 -17.56 5.48
CA GLN A 5 19.76 -16.55 4.94
C GLN A 5 20.57 -15.59 4.06
N ASN A 6 20.18 -15.43 2.80
CA ASN A 6 20.80 -14.49 1.88
C ASN A 6 20.44 -13.06 2.34
N SER A 7 21.46 -12.25 2.59
CA SER A 7 21.31 -10.82 2.91
C SER A 7 20.86 -10.04 1.68
N ILE A 8 19.89 -9.13 1.82
CA ILE A 8 19.41 -8.32 0.69
C ILE A 8 20.29 -7.07 0.49
N GLN A 9 20.65 -6.75 -0.75
CA GLN A 9 21.32 -5.51 -1.14
C GLN A 9 20.32 -4.35 -1.22
N VAL A 10 20.00 -3.77 -0.07
CA VAL A 10 19.07 -2.63 0.08
C VAL A 10 19.41 -1.45 -0.83
N HIS A 11 20.70 -1.17 -1.00
CA HIS A 11 21.17 0.05 -1.65
C HIS A 11 21.36 -0.08 -3.18
N SER A 12 20.89 -1.16 -3.79
CA SER A 12 20.92 -1.29 -5.24
C SER A 12 20.05 -0.19 -5.91
N PRO A 13 20.43 0.30 -7.10
CA PRO A 13 19.61 1.28 -7.83
C PRO A 13 18.17 0.80 -8.04
N TYR A 14 18.00 -0.49 -8.34
CA TYR A 14 16.70 -1.14 -8.48
C TYR A 14 15.86 -1.02 -7.19
N ASN A 15 16.39 -1.46 -6.04
CA ASN A 15 15.66 -1.43 -4.77
C ASN A 15 15.32 -0.01 -4.31
N LYS A 16 16.20 0.97 -4.60
CA LYS A 16 15.89 2.38 -4.38
C LYS A 16 14.71 2.85 -5.23
N CYS A 17 14.67 2.48 -6.51
CA CYS A 17 13.56 2.81 -7.40
C CYS A 17 12.24 2.16 -6.94
N VAL A 18 12.27 0.88 -6.57
CA VAL A 18 11.11 0.17 -6.00
C VAL A 18 10.61 0.86 -4.73
N GLN A 19 11.51 1.22 -3.81
CA GLN A 19 11.14 1.90 -2.57
C GLN A 19 10.54 3.29 -2.82
N GLN A 20 11.05 4.03 -3.80
CA GLN A 20 10.49 5.32 -4.21
C GLN A 20 9.08 5.16 -4.79
N ALA A 21 8.88 4.19 -5.68
CA ALA A 21 7.58 3.88 -6.24
C ALA A 21 6.59 3.47 -5.13
N TYR A 22 7.01 2.58 -4.22
CA TYR A 22 6.24 2.18 -3.05
C TYR A 22 5.78 3.38 -2.20
N ASN A 23 6.71 4.27 -1.86
CA ASN A 23 6.41 5.46 -1.06
C ASN A 23 5.46 6.42 -1.79
N ALA A 24 5.57 6.52 -3.11
CA ALA A 24 4.66 7.30 -3.94
C ALA A 24 3.24 6.70 -3.95
N ILE A 25 3.12 5.36 -4.04
CA ILE A 25 1.84 4.64 -3.92
C ILE A 25 1.25 4.91 -2.54
N TYR A 26 2.00 4.61 -1.48
CA TYR A 26 1.57 4.78 -0.09
C TYR A 26 1.04 6.20 0.18
N LYS A 27 1.77 7.23 -0.25
CA LYS A 27 1.33 8.62 -0.12
C LYS A 27 0.02 8.90 -0.86
N GLN A 28 -0.11 8.42 -2.10
CA GLN A 28 -1.33 8.59 -2.90
C GLN A 28 -2.52 7.81 -2.31
N THR A 29 -2.28 6.62 -1.76
CA THR A 29 -3.28 5.83 -1.05
C THR A 29 -3.84 6.57 0.15
N LYS A 30 -2.98 7.15 1.00
CA LYS A 30 -3.44 7.95 2.15
C LYS A 30 -4.22 9.17 1.70
N GLN A 31 -3.83 9.80 0.59
CA GLN A 31 -4.57 10.91 0.01
C GLN A 31 -5.96 10.47 -0.49
N LEU A 32 -6.07 9.34 -1.19
CA LEU A 32 -7.35 8.77 -1.62
C LEU A 32 -8.27 8.52 -0.42
N LEU A 33 -7.78 7.79 0.58
CA LEU A 33 -8.56 7.46 1.79
C LEU A 33 -8.94 8.71 2.59
N SER A 34 -8.10 9.76 2.60
CA SER A 34 -8.44 11.00 3.30
C SER A 34 -9.70 11.70 2.77
N THR A 35 -10.15 11.35 1.57
CA THR A 35 -11.38 11.92 0.98
C THR A 35 -12.66 11.22 1.42
N LEU A 36 -12.55 10.07 2.11
CA LEU A 36 -13.71 9.31 2.58
C LEU A 36 -14.37 10.02 3.76
N GLU A 37 -15.69 10.18 3.66
CA GLU A 37 -16.50 10.80 4.71
C GLU A 37 -16.64 9.88 5.91
N ASN A 38 -16.85 8.58 5.65
CA ASN A 38 -16.89 7.57 6.71
C ASN A 38 -15.53 7.51 7.43
N GLU A 39 -15.56 7.74 8.74
CA GLU A 39 -14.39 7.77 9.60
C GLU A 39 -13.75 6.39 9.78
N GLU A 40 -14.58 5.34 9.85
CA GLU A 40 -14.12 3.97 10.07
C GLU A 40 -13.20 3.49 8.94
N LEU A 41 -13.50 3.91 7.71
CA LEU A 41 -12.71 3.61 6.52
C LEU A 41 -11.41 4.41 6.44
N ARG A 42 -11.14 5.30 7.39
CA ARG A 42 -9.89 6.06 7.49
C ARG A 42 -8.95 5.53 8.57
N TYR A 43 -9.33 4.48 9.29
CA TYR A 43 -8.43 3.77 10.20
C TYR A 43 -7.50 2.83 9.46
N THR A 44 -6.27 2.74 9.95
CA THR A 44 -5.19 2.03 9.28
C THR A 44 -4.32 1.32 10.30
N LEU A 45 -3.85 0.14 9.95
CA LEU A 45 -2.84 -0.61 10.68
C LEU A 45 -1.54 -0.53 9.89
N GLU A 46 -0.50 0.01 10.51
CA GLU A 46 0.81 0.20 9.86
C GLU A 46 1.92 -0.46 10.68
N ARG A 47 2.82 -1.18 10.03
CA ARG A 47 4.07 -1.66 10.64
C ARG A 47 5.26 -1.34 9.75
N GLU A 48 6.41 -1.17 10.38
CA GLU A 48 7.69 -0.96 9.73
C GLU A 48 8.73 -1.78 10.48
N ASP A 49 9.52 -2.58 9.76
CA ASP A 49 10.65 -3.28 10.35
C ASP A 49 11.95 -2.59 9.97
N LYS A 50 12.74 -2.26 10.99
CA LYS A 50 14.06 -1.62 10.85
C LYS A 50 15.21 -2.59 11.03
N ALA A 51 14.90 -3.89 11.23
CA ALA A 51 15.89 -4.94 11.31
C ALA A 51 16.68 -5.09 10.01
N GLN A 52 17.79 -5.82 10.10
CA GLN A 52 18.60 -6.13 8.93
C GLN A 52 17.76 -6.92 7.89
N PRO A 53 17.64 -6.43 6.65
CA PRO A 53 16.74 -7.01 5.67
C PRO A 53 17.27 -8.35 5.18
N ILE A 54 16.56 -9.39 5.59
CA ILE A 54 16.69 -10.76 5.10
C ILE A 54 15.48 -11.07 4.22
N VAL A 55 15.58 -12.12 3.43
CA VAL A 55 14.42 -12.61 2.64
C VAL A 55 13.23 -12.84 3.57
N GLY A 56 12.07 -12.31 3.18
CA GLY A 56 10.83 -12.36 3.97
C GLY A 56 10.64 -11.19 4.94
N THR A 57 11.64 -10.32 5.12
CA THR A 57 11.49 -9.12 5.95
C THR A 57 10.48 -8.16 5.33
N ILE A 58 9.44 -7.84 6.10
CA ILE A 58 8.46 -6.80 5.77
C ILE A 58 9.06 -5.46 6.12
N VAL A 59 9.47 -4.70 5.10
CA VAL A 59 10.06 -3.37 5.27
C VAL A 59 8.99 -2.40 5.77
N HIS A 60 7.82 -2.42 5.11
CA HIS A 60 6.65 -1.65 5.54
C HIS A 60 5.39 -2.37 5.10
N GLU A 61 4.35 -2.31 5.92
CA GLU A 61 3.03 -2.83 5.61
C GLU A 61 1.96 -1.86 6.08
N PHE A 62 1.02 -1.60 5.19
CA PHE A 62 -0.12 -0.71 5.35
C PHE A 62 -1.40 -1.50 5.08
N ILE A 63 -2.34 -1.42 6.00
CA ILE A 63 -3.61 -2.14 5.93
C ILE A 63 -4.74 -1.19 6.32
N ASN A 64 -5.82 -1.26 5.57
CA ASN A 64 -7.07 -0.54 5.79
C ASN A 64 -8.22 -1.47 5.33
N PRO A 65 -9.45 -1.31 5.82
CA PRO A 65 -10.57 -2.16 5.41
C PRO A 65 -10.79 -2.25 3.89
N LEU A 66 -10.33 -1.26 3.13
CA LEU A 66 -10.47 -1.25 1.67
C LEU A 66 -9.21 -1.67 0.90
N LEU A 67 -8.01 -1.50 1.47
CA LEU A 67 -6.76 -1.53 0.71
C LEU A 67 -5.63 -2.17 1.51
N TYR A 68 -4.79 -2.92 0.81
CA TYR A 68 -3.56 -3.52 1.32
C TYR A 68 -2.35 -3.09 0.51
N LEU A 69 -1.24 -2.80 1.17
CA LEU A 69 0.02 -2.46 0.54
C LEU A 69 1.22 -2.87 1.40
N ARG A 70 2.12 -3.70 0.86
CA ARG A 70 3.32 -4.19 1.57
C ARG A 70 4.56 -4.09 0.70
N LEU A 71 5.67 -3.69 1.33
CA LEU A 71 7.01 -3.73 0.78
C LEU A 71 7.79 -4.83 1.50
N GLU A 72 8.35 -5.77 0.73
CA GLU A 72 9.03 -6.94 1.28
C GLU A 72 10.35 -7.22 0.57
N CYS A 73 11.27 -7.84 1.32
CA CYS A 73 12.50 -8.42 0.84
C CYS A 73 12.25 -9.78 0.13
N HIS A 74 12.31 -9.79 -1.20
CA HIS A 74 12.05 -10.98 -2.02
C HIS A 74 13.30 -11.89 -2.17
N PRO A 75 13.14 -13.21 -2.35
CA PRO A 75 14.26 -14.14 -2.53
C PRO A 75 15.26 -13.80 -3.65
N THR A 76 14.86 -13.00 -4.64
CA THR A 76 15.69 -12.58 -5.78
C THR A 76 16.60 -11.38 -5.47
N ASN A 77 16.90 -11.12 -4.19
CA ASN A 77 17.70 -9.96 -3.77
C ASN A 77 17.09 -8.60 -4.16
N ALA A 78 15.76 -8.58 -4.31
CA ALA A 78 14.98 -7.44 -4.76
C ALA A 78 13.87 -7.09 -3.76
N PHE A 79 13.39 -5.86 -3.78
CA PHE A 79 12.14 -5.51 -3.14
C PHE A 79 10.95 -5.90 -3.99
N ALA A 80 9.88 -6.35 -3.32
CA ALA A 80 8.60 -6.68 -3.91
C ALA A 80 7.49 -5.83 -3.30
N ILE A 81 6.59 -5.35 -4.15
CA ILE A 81 5.39 -4.61 -3.78
C ILE A 81 4.21 -5.57 -3.89
N HIS A 82 3.61 -5.87 -2.75
CA HIS A 82 2.36 -6.63 -2.67
C HIS A 82 1.21 -5.66 -2.44
N TYR A 83 0.07 -5.95 -3.05
CA TYR A 83 -1.13 -5.13 -2.89
C TYR A 83 -2.39 -5.98 -2.84
N GLY A 84 -3.44 -5.37 -2.32
CA GLY A 84 -4.78 -5.95 -2.28
C GLY A 84 -5.81 -4.85 -2.20
N PHE A 85 -7.05 -5.20 -2.50
CA PHE A 85 -8.17 -4.29 -2.46
C PHE A 85 -9.46 -5.06 -2.15
N GLU A 86 -10.37 -4.42 -1.44
CA GLU A 86 -11.68 -5.01 -1.15
C GLU A 86 -12.49 -5.16 -2.44
N GLU A 87 -12.87 -6.40 -2.76
CA GLU A 87 -13.73 -6.65 -3.90
C GLU A 87 -15.13 -6.09 -3.65
N SER A 88 -15.57 -5.16 -4.51
CA SER A 88 -16.93 -4.64 -4.44
C SER A 88 -17.80 -5.23 -5.54
N LYS A 89 -18.90 -5.89 -5.15
CA LYS A 89 -19.90 -6.46 -6.08
C LYS A 89 -20.79 -5.39 -6.74
N SER A 90 -20.66 -4.12 -6.34
CA SER A 90 -21.47 -3.01 -6.83
C SER A 90 -20.61 -1.81 -7.21
N PHE A 91 -21.01 -1.07 -8.24
CA PHE A 91 -20.41 0.22 -8.58
C PHE A 91 -20.78 1.28 -7.54
N ASN A 92 -20.07 1.26 -6.41
CA ASN A 92 -20.20 2.25 -5.34
C ASN A 92 -18.92 3.12 -5.25
N GLU A 93 -18.87 3.99 -4.25
CA GLU A 93 -17.71 4.85 -4.00
C GLU A 93 -16.41 4.06 -3.71
N PHE A 94 -16.52 2.86 -3.13
CA PHE A 94 -15.37 2.00 -2.84
C PHE A 94 -14.75 1.45 -4.13
N ALA A 95 -15.58 1.07 -5.11
CA ALA A 95 -15.10 0.65 -6.43
C ALA A 95 -14.26 1.74 -7.12
N ARG A 96 -14.56 3.03 -6.88
CA ARG A 96 -13.75 4.15 -7.39
C ARG A 96 -12.40 4.25 -6.68
N ILE A 97 -12.38 4.06 -5.35
CA ILE A 97 -11.15 4.09 -4.54
C ILE A 97 -10.23 2.93 -4.92
N THR A 98 -10.74 1.71 -4.98
CA THR A 98 -9.94 0.51 -5.33
C THR A 98 -9.42 0.60 -6.76
N SER A 99 -10.25 1.04 -7.71
CA SER A 99 -9.82 1.28 -9.09
C SER A 99 -8.74 2.37 -9.18
N ALA A 100 -8.87 3.47 -8.43
CA ALA A 100 -7.87 4.53 -8.41
C ALA A 100 -6.55 4.07 -7.80
N PHE A 101 -6.62 3.27 -6.72
CA PHE A 101 -5.45 2.66 -6.09
C PHE A 101 -4.70 1.75 -7.06
N VAL A 102 -5.39 0.81 -7.72
CA VAL A 102 -4.78 -0.12 -8.68
C VAL A 102 -4.17 0.65 -9.86
N ARG A 103 -4.86 1.64 -10.41
CA ARG A 103 -4.30 2.51 -11.46
C ARG A 103 -3.05 3.25 -11.00
N ASN A 104 -3.00 3.72 -9.74
CA ASN A 104 -1.83 4.41 -9.22
C ASN A 104 -0.62 3.49 -9.11
N ILE A 105 -0.82 2.22 -8.74
CA ILE A 105 0.26 1.21 -8.73
C ILE A 105 0.85 1.09 -10.14
N TYR A 106 0.03 0.72 -11.13
CA TYR A 106 0.52 0.54 -12.50
C TYR A 106 1.10 1.81 -13.10
N LYS A 107 0.55 2.97 -12.76
CA LYS A 107 1.07 4.26 -13.22
C LYS A 107 2.47 4.51 -12.70
N VAL A 108 2.71 4.37 -11.39
CA VAL A 108 4.01 4.75 -10.80
C VAL A 108 5.09 3.69 -10.95
N THR A 109 4.72 2.45 -11.30
CA THR A 109 5.68 1.36 -11.56
C THR A 109 5.90 1.11 -13.05
N ASN A 110 5.25 1.87 -13.93
CA ASN A 110 5.42 1.74 -15.37
C ASN A 110 6.87 2.04 -15.77
N LYS A 111 7.46 1.19 -16.62
CA LYS A 111 8.85 1.33 -17.08
C LYS A 111 9.15 2.65 -17.81
N ASP A 112 8.14 3.27 -18.39
CA ASP A 112 8.28 4.56 -19.10
C ASP A 112 8.37 5.74 -18.12
N ILE A 113 8.07 5.51 -16.84
CA ILE A 113 8.08 6.53 -15.76
C ILE A 113 9.28 6.34 -14.82
N THR A 114 9.85 5.13 -14.75
CA THR A 114 10.92 4.78 -13.82
C THR A 114 12.28 4.72 -14.51
N ASP A 115 13.33 5.24 -13.86
CA ASP A 115 14.70 5.23 -14.40
C ASP A 115 15.28 3.81 -14.60
N VAL A 116 14.75 2.86 -13.83
CA VAL A 116 15.03 1.42 -13.93
C VAL A 116 13.70 0.72 -14.13
N ASN A 117 13.64 -0.26 -15.02
CA ASN A 117 12.43 -1.07 -15.16
C ASN A 117 12.22 -1.88 -13.86
N ILE A 118 11.12 -1.58 -13.16
CA ILE A 118 10.71 -2.22 -11.90
C ILE A 118 9.30 -2.81 -11.99
N GLU A 119 8.75 -3.01 -13.20
CA GLU A 119 7.39 -3.52 -13.39
C GLU A 119 7.21 -4.90 -12.73
N ASP A 120 8.26 -5.71 -12.73
CA ASP A 120 8.32 -7.03 -12.11
C ASP A 120 8.41 -7.00 -10.56
N ALA A 121 8.64 -5.81 -9.98
CA ALA A 121 8.55 -5.63 -8.53
C ALA A 121 7.11 -5.76 -8.01
N VAL A 122 6.10 -5.52 -8.85
CA VAL A 122 4.69 -5.63 -8.47
C VAL A 122 4.23 -7.08 -8.52
N ARG A 123 3.81 -7.62 -7.37
CA ARG A 123 3.43 -9.02 -7.20
C ARG A 123 1.91 -9.19 -7.24
N THR A 124 1.42 -9.90 -8.24
CA THR A 124 -0.02 -10.19 -8.44
C THR A 124 -0.40 -11.62 -8.05
N ASP A 125 0.59 -12.47 -7.78
CA ASP A 125 0.43 -13.88 -7.38
C ASP A 125 -0.30 -14.06 -6.04
N TYR A 126 -0.33 -13.01 -5.21
CA TYR A 126 -0.99 -12.98 -3.91
C TYR A 126 -1.87 -11.73 -3.72
N CYS A 127 -2.66 -11.38 -4.73
CA CYS A 127 -3.60 -10.26 -4.59
C CYS A 127 -4.67 -10.61 -3.53
N ILE A 128 -4.77 -9.78 -2.50
CA ILE A 128 -5.72 -9.95 -1.39
C ILE A 128 -7.03 -9.23 -1.76
N TYR A 129 -8.15 -9.97 -1.77
CA TYR A 129 -9.47 -9.45 -2.16
C TYR A 129 -10.43 -9.19 -0.97
N LEU A 130 -10.03 -9.64 0.22
CA LEU A 130 -10.79 -9.52 1.49
C LEU A 130 -9.94 -8.72 2.48
N CYS A 131 -9.78 -7.43 2.20
CA CYS A 131 -8.97 -6.51 3.03
C CYS A 131 -9.65 -6.23 4.37
N SER A 132 -10.99 -6.18 4.38
CA SER A 132 -11.80 -6.01 5.58
C SER A 132 -11.54 -7.12 6.61
N GLU A 133 -11.68 -8.39 6.20
CA GLU A 133 -11.43 -9.55 7.07
C GLU A 133 -10.00 -9.60 7.59
N MET A 134 -9.02 -9.28 6.73
CA MET A 134 -7.62 -9.21 7.13
C MET A 134 -7.36 -8.09 8.13
N TYR A 135 -7.98 -6.92 7.94
CA TYR A 135 -7.88 -5.79 8.87
C TYR A 135 -8.37 -6.19 10.26
N GLU A 136 -9.57 -6.77 10.35
CA GLU A 136 -10.16 -7.23 11.62
C GLU A 136 -9.27 -8.28 12.29
N TYR A 137 -8.83 -9.28 11.54
CA TYR A 137 -7.94 -10.33 12.07
C TYR A 137 -6.63 -9.77 12.66
N ILE A 138 -6.03 -8.79 11.98
CA ILE A 138 -4.75 -8.20 12.41
C ILE A 138 -4.97 -7.23 13.59
N GLU A 139 -6.04 -6.45 13.58
CA GLU A 139 -6.42 -5.57 14.69
C GLU A 139 -6.57 -6.34 16.00
N GLU A 140 -7.23 -7.51 15.96
CA GLU A 140 -7.47 -8.32 17.16
C GLU A 140 -6.22 -9.03 17.70
N ARG A 141 -5.27 -9.40 16.82
CA ARG A 141 -4.24 -10.41 17.15
C ARG A 141 -2.81 -9.91 17.07
N ASN A 142 -2.55 -8.82 16.34
CA ASN A 142 -1.19 -8.43 16.01
C ASN A 142 -0.66 -7.34 16.94
N LYS A 143 0.55 -7.55 17.49
CA LYS A 143 1.23 -6.59 18.38
C LYS A 143 2.22 -5.68 17.66
N HIS A 144 2.44 -5.90 16.36
CA HIS A 144 3.46 -5.19 15.59
C HIS A 144 2.92 -3.99 14.80
N HIS A 145 1.60 -3.94 14.58
CA HIS A 145 0.97 -2.85 13.87
C HIS A 145 0.58 -1.72 14.83
N GLN A 146 0.77 -0.51 14.35
CA GLN A 146 0.29 0.71 14.99
C GLN A 146 -1.04 1.10 14.34
N PHE A 147 -2.05 1.26 15.18
CA PHE A 147 -3.32 1.85 14.78
C PHE A 147 -3.14 3.35 14.54
N LYS A 148 -3.59 3.84 13.39
CA LYS A 148 -3.53 5.25 13.00
C LYS A 148 -4.81 5.67 12.31
N GLN A 149 -5.18 6.93 12.45
CA GLN A 149 -6.30 7.54 11.73
C GLN A 149 -5.80 8.52 10.67
N ILE A 150 -6.36 8.42 9.46
CA ILE A 150 -6.13 9.42 8.41
C ILE A 150 -7.11 10.59 8.60
N LYS A 151 -6.57 11.81 8.74
CA LYS A 151 -7.39 13.02 8.84
C LYS A 151 -8.19 13.27 7.56
N TYR A 152 -9.49 13.55 7.69
CA TYR A 152 -10.37 13.89 6.58
C TYR A 152 -9.89 15.16 5.85
N ARG A 153 -9.87 15.09 4.52
CA ARG A 153 -9.54 16.19 3.63
C ARG A 153 -10.48 16.13 2.42
N PRO A 154 -11.48 17.03 2.32
CA PRO A 154 -12.41 17.02 1.21
C PRO A 154 -11.67 17.23 -0.13
N SER A 155 -12.19 16.57 -1.17
CA SER A 155 -11.66 16.71 -2.53
C SER A 155 -11.69 18.17 -3.00
N ALA A 156 -10.85 18.53 -3.97
CA ALA A 156 -10.84 19.89 -4.52
C ALA A 156 -12.21 20.29 -5.11
N ALA A 157 -12.92 19.35 -5.74
CA ALA A 157 -14.26 19.58 -6.26
C ALA A 157 -15.26 19.89 -5.14
N LYS A 158 -15.25 19.11 -4.06
CA LYS A 158 -16.14 19.33 -2.90
C LYS A 158 -15.83 20.64 -2.18
N ARG A 159 -14.55 21.00 -2.03
CA ARG A 159 -14.14 22.31 -1.48
C ARG A 159 -14.70 23.47 -2.29
N LYS A 160 -14.62 23.41 -3.63
CA LYS A 160 -15.19 24.45 -4.50
C LYS A 160 -16.72 24.57 -4.34
N GLN A 161 -17.42 23.45 -4.21
CA GLN A 161 -18.87 23.46 -3.95
C GLN A 161 -19.21 24.06 -2.59
N MET A 162 -18.47 23.74 -1.53
CA MET A 162 -18.70 24.32 -0.20
C MET A 162 -18.51 25.84 -0.17
N HIS A 163 -17.53 26.37 -0.92
CA HIS A 163 -17.32 27.82 -1.04
C HIS A 163 -18.34 28.54 -1.93
N ALA A 164 -19.09 27.82 -2.78
CA ALA A 164 -20.11 28.41 -3.65
C ALA A 164 -21.48 28.54 -2.97
N VAL A 165 -21.65 27.93 -1.80
CA VAL A 165 -22.91 27.94 -1.01
C VAL A 165 -22.78 28.83 0.25
N ALA A 166 -21.59 29.38 0.51
CA ALA A 166 -21.30 30.33 1.59
C ALA A 166 -21.29 31.77 1.06
#